data_AF-A0AA37L1E6-F1
#
_entry.id   AF-A0AA37L1E6-F1
#
_cell.length_a   1.000
_cell.length_b   1.000
_cell.length_c   1.000
_cell.angle_alpha   90.00
_cell.angle_beta   90.00
_cell.angle_gamma   90.00
#
_symmetry.space_group_name_H-M   'P 1'
#
loop_
_entity.id
_entity.type
_entity.pdbx_description
1 polymer ?
#
loop_
_entity_poly.entity_id
_entity_poly.type
_entity_poly.pdbx_seq_one_letter_code
_entity_poly.pdbx_strand_id
1 'polypeptide(L)'
;MTPTPIPSVPRSISIEDTQAHHLQLLNPAQPALGASPSARPDAPALQTFNGYYTLGNAQGAFFAVDTNMVFQAGTIAPAYHVSLIISLDGTSATRYPFTGSFDGKTLHQTSDQGLTVELEFTRAGDTYGPVAFCSGSITLPKQTKVDVSGATYNNPIAAALFAGDYVDTATGKKVMRIGSDNQLQYDPGTTGNLQPVHTYAYNLNMYFFTVAQGSETVSLIMGTAAEQGFACNNMVTDGQKPAQIRSLVTIPQAAKPDFALYDLSGCELADFSGYYPFQFDIETLQSRSFVSIQAQYATLLPGTDWDLNFVAISISTDGINSQAYYFNPFTMSFKDGILDMPEQNIHLQLTRKYDPANGSLVQMSGTINGQKITGSTPFNPVPLSAFTGQPLTNRLGDRLAVNGENSVTYNGDNVKSIIYVPLMYILAYPVGNPDVVMSFGTDGAHGTACIVTTKANTPTRATTTVWAIPS
;
A
#
# COMPACT_ATOMS: atom_id res chain seq x y z
N MET A 1 -36.47 -6.44 31.11
CA MET A 1 -35.59 -5.99 30.01
C MET A 1 -34.94 -7.21 29.42
N THR A 2 -35.35 -7.63 28.24
CA THR A 2 -34.64 -8.65 27.45
C THR A 2 -33.28 -8.06 27.07
N PRO A 3 -32.16 -8.77 27.29
CA PRO A 3 -30.87 -8.29 26.82
C PRO A 3 -30.93 -8.18 25.30
N THR A 4 -30.71 -6.98 24.78
CA THR A 4 -30.48 -6.77 23.36
C THR A 4 -29.27 -7.62 22.97
N PRO A 5 -29.36 -8.46 21.90
CA PRO A 5 -28.22 -9.21 21.44
C PRO A 5 -27.09 -8.23 21.11
N ILE A 6 -25.92 -8.44 21.70
CA ILE A 6 -24.70 -7.72 21.30
C ILE A 6 -24.46 -8.10 19.83
N PRO A 7 -24.30 -7.13 18.91
CA PRO A 7 -24.00 -7.41 17.51
C PRO A 7 -22.81 -8.36 17.39
N SER A 8 -22.93 -9.40 16.57
CA SER A 8 -21.81 -10.29 16.27
C SER A 8 -20.68 -9.49 15.62
N VAL A 9 -19.47 -9.68 16.14
CA VAL A 9 -18.26 -8.96 15.72
C VAL A 9 -17.99 -9.17 14.22
N PRO A 10 -17.60 -8.11 13.48
CA PRO A 10 -17.07 -8.28 12.13
C PRO A 10 -15.95 -9.31 12.11
N ARG A 11 -16.05 -10.27 11.20
CA ARG A 11 -14.85 -10.98 10.73
C ARG A 11 -13.87 -9.90 10.25
N SER A 12 -12.61 -9.98 10.69
CA SER A 12 -11.51 -9.32 10.00
C SER A 12 -11.68 -9.59 8.51
N ILE A 13 -11.73 -8.54 7.67
CA ILE A 13 -11.76 -8.73 6.22
C ILE A 13 -10.57 -9.62 5.90
N SER A 14 -10.82 -10.81 5.34
CA SER A 14 -9.71 -11.71 5.10
C SER A 14 -8.83 -11.07 4.02
N ILE A 15 -7.51 -11.26 4.17
CA ILE A 15 -6.56 -10.83 3.15
C ILE A 15 -6.97 -11.38 1.78
N GLU A 16 -7.45 -12.62 1.73
CA GLU A 16 -7.99 -13.31 0.54
C GLU A 16 -9.15 -12.54 -0.13
N ASP A 17 -10.06 -11.94 0.64
CA ASP A 17 -11.18 -11.14 0.13
C ASP A 17 -10.71 -9.82 -0.49
N THR A 18 -9.68 -9.19 0.09
CA THR A 18 -9.13 -7.93 -0.46
C THR A 18 -8.24 -8.18 -1.69
N GLN A 19 -7.62 -9.33 -1.68
CA GLN A 19 -6.60 -9.73 -2.61
C GLN A 19 -7.13 -9.89 -4.05
N ALA A 20 -8.31 -10.51 -4.19
CA ALA A 20 -9.00 -10.61 -5.48
C ALA A 20 -9.45 -9.25 -6.07
N HIS A 21 -9.20 -8.12 -5.41
CA HIS A 21 -9.81 -6.82 -5.72
C HIS A 21 -8.82 -5.69 -6.04
N HIS A 22 -7.51 -5.83 -5.86
CA HIS A 22 -6.56 -4.87 -6.46
C HIS A 22 -6.38 -5.10 -7.98
N LEU A 23 -6.91 -6.21 -8.51
CA LEU A 23 -6.63 -6.79 -9.82
C LEU A 23 -7.12 -5.99 -11.05
N GLN A 24 -8.01 -5.00 -10.90
CA GLN A 24 -8.59 -4.24 -12.03
C GLN A 24 -7.99 -2.83 -12.27
N LEU A 25 -7.21 -2.28 -11.33
CA LEU A 25 -6.71 -0.89 -11.37
C LEU A 25 -5.48 -0.71 -12.27
N LEU A 26 -4.96 -1.81 -12.82
CA LEU A 26 -3.55 -1.89 -13.22
C LEU A 26 -3.36 -1.96 -14.74
N ASN A 27 -4.45 -1.91 -15.49
CA ASN A 27 -4.42 -2.06 -16.94
C ASN A 27 -3.77 -0.89 -17.73
N PRO A 28 -3.51 0.32 -17.17
CA PRO A 28 -2.74 1.35 -17.88
C PRO A 28 -1.28 1.53 -17.39
N ALA A 29 -0.80 0.78 -16.40
CA ALA A 29 0.53 0.98 -15.83
C ALA A 29 1.69 0.30 -16.59
N GLN A 30 1.47 -0.23 -17.81
CA GLN A 30 2.55 -0.83 -18.59
C GLN A 30 3.57 0.25 -19.01
N PRO A 31 4.83 0.20 -18.56
CA PRO A 31 5.88 0.71 -19.39
C PRO A 31 5.90 -0.16 -20.64
N ALA A 32 6.00 0.44 -21.82
CA ALA A 32 6.47 -0.32 -22.96
C ALA A 32 7.83 -0.92 -22.56
N LEU A 33 7.90 -2.23 -22.35
CA LEU A 33 9.10 -3.00 -21.96
C LEU A 33 10.22 -2.95 -23.04
N GLY A 34 10.24 -1.93 -23.90
CA GLY A 34 10.95 -1.92 -25.18
C GLY A 34 11.73 -0.66 -25.53
N ALA A 35 11.86 0.32 -24.65
CA ALA A 35 12.83 1.41 -24.87
C ALA A 35 13.52 1.75 -23.56
N SER A 36 14.86 1.69 -23.55
CA SER A 36 15.69 2.24 -22.48
C SER A 36 15.93 3.71 -22.81
N PRO A 37 15.15 4.68 -22.30
CA PRO A 37 15.65 6.04 -22.24
C PRO A 37 16.90 6.02 -21.36
N SER A 38 17.95 6.71 -21.80
CA SER A 38 19.21 6.85 -21.07
C SER A 38 18.96 7.08 -19.57
N ALA A 39 19.56 6.25 -18.71
CA ALA A 39 19.51 6.43 -17.27
C ALA A 39 19.86 7.89 -16.93
N ARG A 40 18.93 8.59 -16.29
CA ARG A 40 19.13 9.98 -15.85
C ARG A 40 19.79 9.95 -14.48
N PRO A 41 20.89 10.68 -14.24
CA PRO A 41 21.59 10.66 -12.96
C PRO A 41 20.71 11.11 -11.78
N ASP A 42 19.71 11.96 -12.03
CA ASP A 42 18.88 12.56 -10.98
C ASP A 42 17.61 11.74 -10.65
N ALA A 43 17.26 10.75 -11.49
CA ALA A 43 16.07 9.93 -11.26
C ALA A 43 16.11 9.14 -9.93
N PRO A 44 17.25 8.54 -9.51
CA PRO A 44 17.36 7.89 -8.20
C PRO A 44 17.24 8.84 -7.01
N ALA A 45 17.50 10.14 -7.16
CA ALA A 45 17.28 11.11 -6.10
C ALA A 45 15.79 11.48 -6.01
N LEU A 46 15.15 11.76 -7.16
CA LEU A 46 13.74 12.13 -7.21
C LEU A 46 12.79 10.98 -6.82
N GLN A 47 13.18 9.72 -7.06
CA GLN A 47 12.37 8.56 -6.64
C GLN A 47 12.12 8.53 -5.12
N THR A 48 13.00 9.14 -4.32
CA THR A 48 12.80 9.24 -2.88
C THR A 48 11.59 10.09 -2.54
N PHE A 49 11.06 10.87 -3.48
CA PHE A 49 9.81 11.63 -3.37
C PHE A 49 8.67 11.04 -4.21
N ASN A 50 8.79 9.77 -4.62
CA ASN A 50 7.73 9.03 -5.30
C ASN A 50 6.43 9.05 -4.48
N GLY A 51 5.32 9.46 -5.10
CA GLY A 51 4.04 9.57 -4.42
C GLY A 51 3.02 10.41 -5.19
N TYR A 52 1.76 10.32 -4.76
CA TYR A 52 0.65 11.16 -5.21
C TYR A 52 0.47 12.33 -4.23
N TYR A 53 0.73 13.55 -4.68
CA TYR A 53 0.62 14.77 -3.90
C TYR A 53 -0.70 15.46 -4.21
N THR A 54 -1.63 15.44 -3.25
CA THR A 54 -2.87 16.22 -3.36
C THR A 54 -2.51 17.70 -3.30
N LEU A 55 -2.92 18.46 -4.31
CA LEU A 55 -2.63 19.89 -4.40
C LEU A 55 -3.77 20.73 -3.82
N GLY A 56 -3.43 21.77 -3.07
CA GLY A 56 -4.42 22.67 -2.45
C GLY A 56 -5.07 23.68 -3.38
N ASN A 57 -4.70 23.72 -4.67
CA ASN A 57 -5.13 24.79 -5.58
C ASN A 57 -6.53 24.56 -6.19
N ALA A 58 -6.99 23.31 -6.30
CA ALA A 58 -8.34 22.96 -6.77
C ALA A 58 -8.75 21.57 -6.26
N GLN A 59 -10.06 21.31 -6.15
CA GLN A 59 -10.58 20.02 -5.69
C GLN A 59 -10.19 18.89 -6.65
N GLY A 60 -9.46 17.89 -6.13
CA GLY A 60 -8.96 16.76 -6.91
C GLY A 60 -7.70 17.05 -7.71
N ALA A 61 -7.16 18.28 -7.66
CA ALA A 61 -5.87 18.59 -8.28
C ALA A 61 -4.75 17.80 -7.60
N PHE A 62 -3.79 17.35 -8.40
CA PHE A 62 -2.67 16.56 -7.92
C PHE A 62 -1.41 16.73 -8.76
N PHE A 63 -0.29 16.41 -8.13
CA PHE A 63 1.00 16.20 -8.77
C PHE A 63 1.51 14.83 -8.32
N ALA A 64 1.99 14.00 -9.24
CA ALA A 64 2.54 12.69 -8.89
C ALA A 64 3.95 12.52 -9.45
N VAL A 65 4.85 12.06 -8.59
CA VAL A 65 6.13 11.48 -9.01
C VAL A 65 5.88 9.98 -9.14
N ASP A 66 5.88 9.47 -10.37
CA ASP A 66 5.60 8.08 -10.69
C ASP A 66 6.85 7.35 -11.17
N THR A 67 7.42 6.54 -10.28
CA THR A 67 8.66 5.81 -10.51
C THR A 67 8.38 4.34 -10.82
N ASN A 68 8.90 3.90 -11.95
CA ASN A 68 8.92 2.49 -12.35
C ASN A 68 10.37 1.99 -12.31
N MET A 69 10.64 1.01 -11.47
CA MET A 69 11.87 0.21 -11.51
C MET A 69 11.74 -0.84 -12.61
N VAL A 70 12.74 -0.97 -13.47
CA VAL A 70 12.79 -1.98 -14.53
C VAL A 70 14.03 -2.83 -14.31
N PHE A 71 13.80 -4.13 -14.11
CA PHE A 71 14.85 -5.12 -14.00
C PHE A 71 14.99 -5.87 -15.32
N GLN A 72 16.24 -6.09 -15.78
CA GLN A 72 16.55 -6.80 -17.01
C GLN A 72 17.66 -7.82 -16.79
N ALA A 73 17.55 -8.99 -17.42
CA ALA A 73 18.54 -10.05 -17.31
C ALA A 73 19.91 -9.58 -17.80
N GLY A 74 20.95 -10.00 -17.08
CA GLY A 74 22.34 -9.60 -17.35
C GLY A 74 22.74 -8.24 -16.79
N THR A 75 21.83 -7.52 -16.12
CA THR A 75 22.15 -6.29 -15.38
C THR A 75 22.31 -6.58 -13.88
N ILE A 76 23.22 -5.87 -13.22
CA ILE A 76 23.45 -5.97 -11.76
C ILE A 76 22.52 -5.00 -11.00
N ALA A 77 22.09 -3.91 -11.64
CA ALA A 77 21.28 -2.87 -11.04
C ALA A 77 20.06 -2.56 -11.91
N PRO A 78 18.87 -2.33 -11.30
CA PRO A 78 17.69 -1.94 -12.05
C PRO A 78 17.80 -0.52 -12.60
N ALA A 79 17.07 -0.24 -13.68
CA ALA A 79 16.85 1.11 -14.19
C ALA A 79 15.62 1.73 -13.53
N TYR A 80 15.64 3.05 -13.30
CA TYR A 80 14.50 3.77 -12.76
C TYR A 80 13.98 4.79 -13.76
N HIS A 81 12.67 4.73 -14.03
CA HIS A 81 11.96 5.61 -14.94
C HIS A 81 10.96 6.45 -14.17
N VAL A 82 11.19 7.76 -14.13
CA VAL A 82 10.31 8.71 -13.44
C VAL A 82 9.43 9.42 -14.47
N SER A 83 8.14 9.48 -14.18
CA SER A 83 7.17 10.35 -14.85
C SER A 83 6.61 11.35 -13.86
N LEU A 84 6.32 12.56 -14.34
CA LEU A 84 5.54 13.57 -13.62
C LEU A 84 4.12 13.53 -14.15
N ILE A 85 3.13 13.33 -13.28
CA ILE A 85 1.72 13.36 -13.68
C ILE A 85 1.04 14.52 -13.00
N ILE A 86 0.37 15.36 -13.79
CA ILE A 86 -0.08 16.66 -13.33
C ILE A 86 -1.55 16.84 -13.69
N SER A 87 -2.36 17.15 -12.68
CA SER A 87 -3.72 17.67 -12.82
C SER A 87 -3.84 18.93 -11.98
N LEU A 88 -3.95 20.10 -12.63
CA LEU A 88 -4.11 21.37 -11.92
C LEU A 88 -5.59 21.73 -11.67
N ASP A 89 -6.52 21.06 -12.36
CA ASP A 89 -7.97 21.30 -12.28
C ASP A 89 -8.72 20.18 -11.54
N GLY A 90 -8.08 19.03 -11.31
CA GLY A 90 -8.68 17.83 -10.75
C GLY A 90 -9.60 17.06 -11.70
N THR A 91 -9.70 17.47 -12.96
CA THR A 91 -10.59 16.89 -13.97
C THR A 91 -9.87 16.39 -15.21
N SER A 92 -8.62 16.80 -15.41
CA SER A 92 -7.76 16.33 -16.49
C SER A 92 -6.33 16.11 -15.98
N ALA A 93 -5.69 15.04 -16.45
CA ALA A 93 -4.31 14.73 -16.07
C ALA A 93 -3.44 14.53 -17.32
N THR A 94 -2.19 14.99 -17.24
CA THR A 94 -1.18 14.76 -18.28
C THR A 94 0.08 14.17 -17.67
N ARG A 95 0.60 13.13 -18.32
CA ARG A 95 1.87 12.47 -17.96
C ARG A 95 3.02 13.04 -18.79
N TYR A 96 4.08 13.45 -18.13
CA TYR A 96 5.32 13.92 -18.73
C TYR A 96 6.48 13.01 -18.29
N PRO A 97 7.35 12.54 -19.18
CA PRO A 97 8.59 11.90 -18.76
C PRO A 97 9.45 12.90 -17.99
N PHE A 98 10.19 12.44 -16.98
CA PHE A 98 11.16 13.28 -16.29
C PHE A 98 12.39 13.51 -17.18
N THR A 99 12.59 14.77 -17.58
CA THR A 99 13.73 15.21 -18.39
C THR A 99 14.50 16.38 -17.76
N GLY A 100 14.03 16.87 -16.61
CA GLY A 100 14.61 17.97 -15.86
C GLY A 100 15.78 17.57 -14.97
N SER A 101 16.02 18.37 -13.92
CA SER A 101 17.02 18.17 -12.89
C SER A 101 16.41 18.12 -11.49
N PHE A 102 17.05 17.40 -10.58
CA PHE A 102 16.68 17.36 -9.17
C PHE A 102 17.94 17.31 -8.29
N ASP A 103 18.12 18.31 -7.43
CA ASP A 103 19.31 18.46 -6.58
C ASP A 103 19.20 17.76 -5.20
N GLY A 104 18.15 16.95 -5.02
CA GLY A 104 17.79 16.35 -3.73
C GLY A 104 16.70 17.13 -2.98
N LYS A 105 16.41 18.36 -3.39
CA LYS A 105 15.40 19.23 -2.78
C LYS A 105 14.50 19.91 -3.81
N THR A 106 15.06 20.38 -4.91
CA THR A 106 14.36 21.22 -5.89
C THR A 106 14.28 20.53 -7.24
N LEU A 107 13.07 20.37 -7.76
CA LEU A 107 12.75 19.86 -9.07
C LEU A 107 12.60 21.02 -10.05
N HIS A 108 13.39 20.99 -11.12
CA HIS A 108 13.24 21.89 -12.25
C HIS A 108 13.03 21.09 -13.53
N GLN A 109 11.90 21.28 -14.21
CA GLN A 109 11.64 20.69 -15.52
C GLN A 109 10.98 21.70 -16.46
N THR A 110 11.53 21.84 -17.66
CA THR A 110 10.96 22.63 -18.75
C THR A 110 10.79 21.78 -20.00
N SER A 111 9.82 22.10 -20.86
CA SER A 111 9.69 21.50 -22.19
C SER A 111 9.48 22.56 -23.26
N ASP A 112 9.84 22.24 -24.51
CA ASP A 112 9.61 23.10 -25.68
C ASP A 112 8.12 23.36 -25.95
N GLN A 113 7.24 22.54 -25.37
CA GLN A 113 5.79 22.68 -25.47
C GLN A 113 5.20 23.61 -24.40
N GLY A 114 6.04 24.24 -23.57
CA GLY A 114 5.64 25.20 -22.55
C GLY A 114 5.29 24.60 -21.19
N LEU A 115 5.70 23.36 -20.91
CA LEU A 115 5.70 22.85 -19.53
C LEU A 115 6.78 23.57 -18.73
N THR A 116 6.47 24.02 -17.52
CA THR A 116 7.46 24.42 -16.51
C THR A 116 7.02 23.87 -15.15
N VAL A 117 7.90 23.16 -14.46
CA VAL A 117 7.72 22.65 -13.09
C VAL A 117 8.91 23.14 -12.28
N GLU A 118 8.62 23.88 -11.22
CA GLU A 118 9.59 24.36 -10.24
C GLU A 118 9.03 24.09 -8.85
N LEU A 119 9.46 22.98 -8.23
CA LEU A 119 8.93 22.52 -6.94
C LEU A 119 10.07 22.23 -5.97
N GLU A 120 9.94 22.74 -4.75
CA GLU A 120 10.77 22.36 -3.60
C GLU A 120 10.08 21.24 -2.84
N PHE A 121 10.85 20.22 -2.43
CA PHE A 121 10.39 19.06 -1.67
C PHE A 121 10.98 19.04 -0.27
N THR A 122 10.17 18.58 0.68
CA THR A 122 10.60 18.32 2.06
C THR A 122 10.02 17.00 2.58
N ARG A 123 10.70 16.38 3.55
CA ARG A 123 10.25 15.16 4.22
C ARG A 123 9.77 15.50 5.63
N ALA A 124 8.65 14.93 6.05
CA ALA A 124 8.27 14.83 7.46
C ALA A 124 8.89 13.57 8.06
N GLY A 125 9.42 13.67 9.28
CA GLY A 125 10.10 12.56 9.93
C GLY A 125 9.45 12.08 11.21
N ASP A 126 8.81 12.96 11.97
CA ASP A 126 8.52 12.78 13.39
C ASP A 126 7.02 12.74 13.73
N THR A 127 6.15 13.04 12.76
CA THR A 127 4.70 13.06 12.96
C THR A 127 3.98 11.98 12.13
N TYR A 128 2.87 11.47 12.65
CA TYR A 128 1.90 10.76 11.83
C TYR A 128 1.32 11.69 10.75
N GLY A 129 0.91 11.12 9.62
CA GLY A 129 0.31 11.86 8.52
C GLY A 129 1.12 11.83 7.22
N PRO A 130 1.08 12.92 6.42
CA PRO A 130 1.86 13.02 5.20
C PRO A 130 3.37 12.94 5.48
N VAL A 131 4.10 12.25 4.62
CA VAL A 131 5.54 11.95 4.77
C VAL A 131 6.43 12.81 3.88
N ALA A 132 5.85 13.44 2.87
CA ALA A 132 6.55 14.38 2.01
C ALA A 132 5.61 15.49 1.54
N PHE A 133 6.20 16.66 1.32
CA PHE A 133 5.51 17.86 0.84
C PHE A 133 6.22 18.42 -0.37
N CYS A 134 5.46 19.06 -1.25
CA CYS A 134 6.00 19.85 -2.33
C CYS A 134 5.35 21.25 -2.35
N SER A 135 6.11 22.27 -2.75
CA SER A 135 5.59 23.62 -2.94
C SER A 135 6.37 24.35 -4.03
N GLY A 136 5.70 25.23 -4.75
CA GLY A 136 6.33 26.02 -5.80
C GLY A 136 5.32 26.34 -6.89
N SER A 137 5.68 26.11 -8.14
CA SER A 137 4.82 26.46 -9.26
C SER A 137 4.87 25.51 -10.44
N ILE A 138 3.75 25.43 -11.14
CA ILE A 138 3.59 24.62 -12.34
C ILE A 138 2.92 25.47 -13.41
N THR A 139 3.43 25.39 -14.64
CA THR A 139 2.81 25.94 -15.84
C THR A 139 2.63 24.80 -16.84
N LEU A 140 1.37 24.50 -17.20
CA LEU A 140 1.06 23.54 -18.26
C LEU A 140 1.05 24.24 -19.64
N PRO A 141 1.25 23.50 -20.75
CA PRO A 141 1.16 24.05 -22.09
C PRO A 141 -0.10 24.90 -22.31
N LYS A 142 0.08 26.15 -22.76
CA LYS A 142 -0.99 27.13 -23.02
C LYS A 142 -1.81 27.54 -21.79
N GLN A 143 -1.37 27.21 -20.58
CA GLN A 143 -2.00 27.64 -19.34
C GLN A 143 -1.14 28.69 -18.64
N THR A 144 -1.73 29.44 -17.72
CA THR A 144 -1.02 30.37 -16.85
C THR A 144 -0.33 29.62 -15.72
N LYS A 145 0.74 30.22 -15.17
CA LYS A 145 1.44 29.72 -14.00
C LYS A 145 0.48 29.57 -12.82
N VAL A 146 0.55 28.43 -12.13
CA VAL A 146 -0.21 28.14 -10.91
C VAL A 146 0.78 27.88 -9.79
N ASP A 147 0.64 28.59 -8.67
CA ASP A 147 1.36 28.28 -7.45
C ASP A 147 0.65 27.12 -6.74
N VAL A 148 1.44 26.13 -6.32
CA VAL A 148 0.93 24.87 -5.77
C VAL A 148 1.63 24.55 -4.47
N SER A 149 0.88 23.88 -3.59
CA SER A 149 1.39 23.23 -2.40
C SER A 149 0.66 21.89 -2.28
N GLY A 150 1.39 20.83 -1.97
CA GLY A 150 0.83 19.50 -1.84
C GLY A 150 1.57 18.63 -0.86
N ALA A 151 0.92 17.54 -0.49
CA ALA A 151 1.43 16.57 0.47
C ALA A 151 1.08 15.15 0.02
N THR A 152 1.92 14.18 0.35
CA THR A 152 1.65 12.77 0.09
C THR A 152 1.83 11.94 1.36
N TYR A 153 0.97 10.95 1.53
CA TYR A 153 1.14 9.92 2.56
C TYR A 153 1.97 8.74 2.05
N ASN A 154 2.21 8.66 0.74
CA ASN A 154 2.93 7.55 0.13
C ASN A 154 4.42 7.70 0.41
N ASN A 155 5.02 6.62 0.89
CA ASN A 155 6.46 6.50 1.02
C ASN A 155 6.93 5.41 0.05
N PRO A 156 8.00 5.63 -0.74
CA PRO A 156 8.52 4.62 -1.63
C PRO A 156 8.91 3.36 -0.86
N ILE A 157 8.45 2.20 -1.36
CA ILE A 157 8.83 0.89 -0.85
C ILE A 157 9.72 0.22 -1.88
N ALA A 158 10.89 -0.26 -1.45
CA ALA A 158 11.78 -0.99 -2.35
C ALA A 158 11.24 -2.40 -2.62
N ALA A 159 11.39 -2.88 -3.87
CA ALA A 159 11.00 -4.24 -4.25
C ALA A 159 11.64 -5.31 -3.35
N ALA A 160 12.89 -5.11 -2.95
CA ALA A 160 13.64 -6.01 -2.07
C ALA A 160 13.00 -6.19 -0.67
N LEU A 161 12.17 -5.25 -0.20
CA LEU A 161 11.43 -5.43 1.05
C LEU A 161 10.49 -6.64 0.97
N PHE A 162 9.92 -6.89 -0.20
CA PHE A 162 9.04 -8.03 -0.46
C PHE A 162 9.80 -9.34 -0.74
N ALA A 163 11.09 -9.42 -0.39
CA ALA A 163 11.86 -10.66 -0.54
C ALA A 163 11.22 -11.80 0.29
N GLY A 164 10.93 -12.92 -0.35
CA GLY A 164 10.05 -13.94 0.20
C GLY A 164 9.83 -15.12 -0.71
N ASP A 165 9.41 -16.24 -0.12
CA ASP A 165 8.86 -17.39 -0.85
C ASP A 165 7.35 -17.30 -0.68
N TYR A 166 6.62 -17.27 -1.79
CA TYR A 166 5.18 -17.07 -1.81
C TYR A 166 4.49 -18.34 -2.24
N VAL A 167 3.52 -18.77 -1.44
CA VAL A 167 2.70 -19.95 -1.68
C VAL A 167 1.27 -19.55 -1.96
N ASP A 168 0.61 -20.27 -2.86
CA ASP A 168 -0.81 -20.11 -3.16
C ASP A 168 -1.65 -20.64 -1.99
N THR A 169 -2.54 -19.81 -1.46
CA THR A 169 -3.37 -20.17 -0.29
C THR A 169 -4.33 -21.32 -0.60
N ALA A 170 -4.75 -21.48 -1.86
CA ALA A 170 -5.67 -22.55 -2.25
C ALA A 170 -4.98 -23.92 -2.39
N THR A 171 -3.73 -23.93 -2.85
CA THR A 171 -3.02 -25.18 -3.19
C THR A 171 -1.85 -25.51 -2.27
N GLY A 172 -1.38 -24.55 -1.46
CA GLY A 172 -0.18 -24.63 -0.64
C GLY A 172 1.13 -24.70 -1.45
N LYS A 173 1.07 -24.60 -2.78
CA LYS A 173 2.25 -24.73 -3.64
C LYS A 173 2.98 -23.40 -3.76
N LYS A 174 4.31 -23.47 -3.84
CA LYS A 174 5.15 -22.30 -4.10
C LYS A 174 4.92 -21.80 -5.52
N VAL A 175 4.58 -20.52 -5.66
CA VAL A 175 4.26 -19.88 -6.95
C VAL A 175 5.27 -18.80 -7.30
N MET A 176 5.87 -18.15 -6.30
CA MET A 176 6.78 -17.05 -6.54
C MET A 176 7.90 -17.02 -5.50
N ARG A 177 9.06 -16.52 -5.90
CA ARG A 177 10.15 -16.14 -4.99
C ARG A 177 10.71 -14.79 -5.42
N ILE A 178 10.87 -13.89 -4.46
CA ILE A 178 11.61 -12.62 -4.62
C ILE A 178 12.87 -12.72 -3.77
N GLY A 179 14.03 -12.53 -4.39
CA GLY A 179 15.32 -12.43 -3.72
C GLY A 179 15.58 -11.03 -3.17
N SER A 180 16.46 -10.92 -2.17
CA SER A 180 16.92 -9.62 -1.65
C SER A 180 17.74 -8.81 -2.67
N ASP A 181 18.19 -9.47 -3.73
CA ASP A 181 18.90 -8.93 -4.88
C ASP A 181 17.97 -8.58 -6.06
N ASN A 182 16.66 -8.52 -5.82
CA ASN A 182 15.62 -8.26 -6.80
C ASN A 182 15.45 -9.37 -7.86
N GLN A 183 16.04 -10.56 -7.68
CA GLN A 183 15.79 -11.71 -8.55
C GLN A 183 14.37 -12.24 -8.32
N LEU A 184 13.58 -12.32 -9.38
CA LEU A 184 12.23 -12.86 -9.34
C LEU A 184 12.21 -14.25 -9.99
N GLN A 185 11.59 -15.21 -9.32
CA GLN A 185 11.27 -16.52 -9.88
C GLN A 185 9.76 -16.76 -9.76
N TYR A 186 9.17 -17.38 -10.77
CA TYR A 186 7.72 -17.51 -10.89
C TYR A 186 7.31 -18.83 -11.55
N ASP A 187 6.26 -19.47 -11.05
CA ASP A 187 5.58 -20.60 -11.68
C ASP A 187 4.26 -20.12 -12.32
N PRO A 188 4.19 -20.02 -13.67
CA PRO A 188 2.95 -19.70 -14.36
C PRO A 188 1.90 -20.81 -14.22
N GLY A 189 2.32 -22.05 -13.94
CA GLY A 189 1.42 -23.16 -13.64
C GLY A 189 1.10 -23.29 -12.15
N THR A 190 0.44 -24.40 -11.80
CA THR A 190 0.20 -24.84 -10.42
C THR A 190 1.11 -26.03 -10.07
N THR A 191 2.32 -26.08 -10.62
CA THR A 191 3.21 -27.25 -10.49
C THR A 191 4.12 -27.17 -9.28
N GLY A 192 4.45 -25.96 -8.81
CA GLY A 192 5.45 -25.67 -7.80
C GLY A 192 6.85 -25.40 -8.36
N ASN A 193 7.03 -25.43 -9.69
CA ASN A 193 8.34 -25.34 -10.35
C ASN A 193 8.65 -23.90 -10.79
N LEU A 194 9.35 -23.16 -9.93
CA LEU A 194 9.72 -21.78 -10.20
C LEU A 194 10.73 -21.67 -11.37
N GLN A 195 10.45 -20.76 -12.30
CA GLN A 195 11.37 -20.36 -13.38
C GLN A 195 11.88 -18.94 -13.15
N PRO A 196 13.14 -18.63 -13.51
CA PRO A 196 13.64 -17.26 -13.45
C PRO A 196 12.81 -16.31 -14.32
N VAL A 197 12.48 -15.14 -13.79
CA VAL A 197 11.90 -14.02 -14.53
C VAL A 197 13.04 -13.09 -14.94
N HIS A 198 13.29 -13.03 -16.23
CA HIS A 198 14.41 -12.27 -16.79
C HIS A 198 14.15 -10.76 -16.86
N THR A 199 12.90 -10.36 -17.06
CA THR A 199 12.54 -8.95 -17.19
C THR A 199 11.23 -8.70 -16.48
N TYR A 200 11.19 -7.66 -15.66
CA TYR A 200 9.95 -7.18 -15.05
C TYR A 200 10.04 -5.68 -14.75
N ALA A 201 8.88 -5.05 -14.58
CA ALA A 201 8.75 -3.71 -14.06
C ALA A 201 8.12 -3.75 -12.66
N TYR A 202 8.48 -2.80 -11.80
CA TYR A 202 7.90 -2.60 -10.48
C TYR A 202 7.55 -1.12 -10.29
N ASN A 203 6.27 -0.81 -10.08
CA ASN A 203 5.80 0.54 -9.82
C ASN A 203 5.79 0.82 -8.31
N LEU A 204 6.49 1.89 -7.90
CA LEU A 204 6.65 2.25 -6.48
C LEU A 204 5.41 2.89 -5.85
N ASN A 205 4.48 3.44 -6.66
CA ASN A 205 3.22 4.04 -6.14
C ASN A 205 2.15 2.99 -5.82
N MET A 206 2.17 1.85 -6.51
CA MET A 206 1.13 0.83 -6.42
C MET A 206 1.63 -0.52 -5.87
N TYR A 207 2.92 -0.61 -5.53
CA TYR A 207 3.62 -1.84 -5.12
C TYR A 207 3.35 -2.99 -6.09
N PHE A 208 3.46 -2.67 -7.39
CA PHE A 208 2.92 -3.49 -8.46
C PHE A 208 4.02 -3.98 -9.39
N PHE A 209 4.13 -5.30 -9.58
CA PHE A 209 5.04 -5.90 -10.54
C PHE A 209 4.30 -6.29 -11.83
N THR A 210 4.93 -6.03 -12.96
CA THR A 210 4.49 -6.50 -14.29
C THR A 210 5.56 -7.38 -14.89
N VAL A 211 5.19 -8.60 -15.26
CA VAL A 211 6.06 -9.57 -15.92
C VAL A 211 5.44 -9.94 -17.26
N ALA A 212 6.24 -9.96 -18.33
CA ALA A 212 5.82 -10.54 -19.60
C ALA A 212 6.32 -11.99 -19.68
N GLN A 213 5.42 -12.94 -19.96
CA GLN A 213 5.75 -14.35 -20.18
C GLN A 213 5.10 -14.86 -21.48
N GLY A 214 5.87 -14.87 -22.57
CA GLY A 214 5.32 -15.21 -23.88
C GLY A 214 4.26 -14.20 -24.32
N SER A 215 3.03 -14.66 -24.59
CA SER A 215 1.87 -13.81 -24.88
C SER A 215 1.13 -13.32 -23.64
N GLU A 216 1.43 -13.88 -22.47
CA GLU A 216 0.74 -13.56 -21.22
C GLU A 216 1.43 -12.39 -20.50
N THR A 217 0.62 -11.61 -19.81
CA THR A 217 1.11 -10.64 -18.82
C THR A 217 0.73 -11.12 -17.44
N VAL A 218 1.71 -11.17 -16.55
CA VAL A 218 1.52 -11.45 -15.13
C VAL A 218 1.60 -10.14 -14.36
N SER A 219 0.62 -9.91 -13.51
CA SER A 219 0.45 -8.71 -12.71
C SER A 219 0.45 -9.13 -11.24
N LEU A 220 1.41 -8.66 -10.46
CA LEU A 220 1.61 -9.02 -9.05
C LEU A 220 1.43 -7.79 -8.17
N ILE A 221 0.39 -7.76 -7.34
CA ILE A 221 0.20 -6.66 -6.37
C ILE A 221 0.68 -7.11 -5.00
N MET A 222 1.66 -6.39 -4.45
CA MET A 222 2.25 -6.70 -3.16
C MET A 222 1.56 -5.93 -2.04
N GLY A 223 1.53 -6.53 -0.86
CA GLY A 223 1.08 -5.88 0.36
C GLY A 223 1.53 -6.65 1.60
N THR A 224 1.10 -6.17 2.76
CA THR A 224 1.31 -6.83 4.04
C THR A 224 0.10 -7.67 4.42
N ALA A 225 0.35 -8.71 5.20
CA ALA A 225 -0.67 -9.55 5.82
C ALA A 225 -0.25 -9.77 7.27
N ALA A 226 -0.95 -9.18 8.24
CA ALA A 226 -0.53 -9.16 9.65
C ALA A 226 0.10 -10.48 10.11
N GLU A 227 -0.67 -11.57 10.09
CA GLU A 227 -0.22 -12.88 10.53
C GLU A 227 0.49 -13.68 9.41
N GLN A 228 0.23 -13.41 8.13
CA GLN A 228 0.79 -14.23 7.02
C GLN A 228 2.08 -13.66 6.40
N GLY A 229 2.61 -12.58 6.97
CA GLY A 229 3.81 -11.89 6.52
C GLY A 229 3.52 -10.94 5.36
N PHE A 230 4.00 -11.26 4.17
CA PHE A 230 3.61 -10.56 2.95
C PHE A 230 2.52 -11.28 2.20
N ALA A 231 1.70 -10.48 1.54
CA ALA A 231 0.60 -10.88 0.68
C ALA A 231 0.93 -10.49 -0.77
N CYS A 232 0.53 -11.33 -1.73
CA CYS A 232 0.63 -11.01 -3.15
C CYS A 232 -0.61 -11.49 -3.90
N ASN A 233 -1.16 -10.61 -4.74
CA ASN A 233 -2.19 -10.95 -5.71
C ASN A 233 -1.58 -11.20 -7.05
N ASN A 234 -1.81 -12.39 -7.55
CA ASN A 234 -1.27 -12.82 -8.81
C ASN A 234 -2.38 -12.92 -9.84
N MET A 235 -2.29 -12.08 -10.87
CA MET A 235 -3.12 -12.15 -12.08
C MET A 235 -2.29 -12.63 -13.25
N VAL A 236 -2.84 -13.56 -14.01
CA VAL A 236 -2.36 -13.89 -15.35
C VAL A 236 -3.43 -13.46 -16.34
N THR A 237 -3.08 -12.59 -17.29
CA THR A 237 -3.96 -12.14 -18.37
C THR A 237 -3.45 -12.63 -19.72
N ASP A 238 -4.35 -13.24 -20.49
CA ASP A 238 -4.14 -13.54 -21.91
C ASP A 238 -4.98 -12.54 -22.74
N GLY A 239 -4.30 -11.53 -23.31
CA GLY A 239 -4.95 -10.36 -23.88
C GLY A 239 -5.68 -9.50 -22.84
N GLN A 240 -6.98 -9.23 -23.03
CA GLN A 240 -7.78 -8.34 -22.17
C GLN A 240 -8.62 -9.09 -21.11
N LYS A 241 -8.43 -10.41 -20.96
CA LYS A 241 -9.20 -11.21 -19.98
C LYS A 241 -8.26 -11.87 -18.96
N PRO A 242 -8.58 -11.80 -17.66
CA PRO A 242 -7.86 -12.56 -16.65
C PRO A 242 -8.10 -14.06 -16.88
N ALA A 243 -7.03 -14.79 -17.16
CA ALA A 243 -7.00 -16.23 -17.34
C ALA A 243 -6.89 -16.96 -16.00
N GLN A 244 -6.21 -16.37 -15.02
CA GLN A 244 -6.05 -16.92 -13.67
C GLN A 244 -5.86 -15.83 -12.63
N ILE A 245 -6.43 -16.04 -11.43
CA ILE A 245 -6.26 -15.19 -10.25
C ILE A 245 -5.87 -16.09 -9.07
N ARG A 246 -4.80 -15.74 -8.34
CA ARG A 246 -4.32 -16.45 -7.15
C ARG A 246 -4.01 -15.48 -6.01
N SER A 247 -4.26 -15.94 -4.79
CA SER A 247 -3.87 -15.30 -3.54
C SER A 247 -2.61 -15.99 -3.03
N LEU A 248 -1.53 -15.21 -2.85
CA LEU A 248 -0.26 -15.74 -2.39
C LEU A 248 0.14 -15.12 -1.04
N VAL A 249 0.78 -15.90 -0.19
CA VAL A 249 1.30 -15.45 1.12
C VAL A 249 2.67 -16.04 1.42
N THR A 250 3.44 -15.41 2.31
CA THR A 250 4.74 -15.94 2.75
C THR A 250 4.65 -16.94 3.89
N ILE A 251 3.61 -16.85 4.73
CA ILE A 251 3.35 -17.78 5.85
C ILE A 251 1.93 -18.35 5.66
N PRO A 252 1.79 -19.58 5.11
CA PRO A 252 0.48 -20.16 4.81
C PRO A 252 -0.31 -20.57 6.07
N GLN A 253 0.38 -20.97 7.13
CA GLN A 253 -0.22 -21.42 8.37
C GLN A 253 0.12 -20.42 9.47
N ALA A 254 -0.65 -19.35 9.54
CA ALA A 254 -0.53 -18.35 10.57
C ALA A 254 -1.58 -18.57 11.66
N ALA A 255 -1.17 -18.49 12.92
CA ALA A 255 -2.11 -18.54 14.03
C ALA A 255 -2.95 -17.26 14.04
N LYS A 256 -4.28 -17.41 13.97
CA LYS A 256 -5.18 -16.28 14.15
C LYS A 256 -5.31 -15.98 15.65
N PRO A 257 -5.21 -14.71 16.07
CA PRO A 257 -5.39 -14.37 17.47
C PRO A 257 -6.81 -14.70 17.91
N ASP A 258 -6.96 -15.24 19.12
CA ASP A 258 -8.25 -15.35 19.77
C ASP A 258 -8.85 -13.95 19.96
N PHE A 259 -10.18 -13.85 19.81
CA PHE A 259 -10.88 -12.59 19.89
C PHE A 259 -10.71 -11.94 21.28
N ALA A 260 -10.25 -10.69 21.32
CA ALA A 260 -10.23 -9.87 22.53
C ALA A 260 -11.30 -8.76 22.44
N LEU A 261 -11.91 -8.43 23.58
CA LEU A 261 -12.93 -7.37 23.70
C LEU A 261 -12.44 -6.04 23.12
N TYR A 262 -13.35 -5.34 22.45
CA TYR A 262 -13.15 -4.00 21.89
C TYR A 262 -12.57 -3.03 22.93
N ASP A 263 -11.58 -2.23 22.53
CA ASP A 263 -11.10 -1.14 23.36
C ASP A 263 -10.66 0.09 22.54
N LEU A 264 -10.72 1.26 23.18
CA LEU A 264 -10.38 2.58 22.64
C LEU A 264 -8.87 2.91 22.78
N SER A 265 -8.07 2.11 23.49
CA SER A 265 -6.68 2.47 23.83
C SER A 265 -5.63 2.23 22.74
N GLY A 266 -5.96 1.48 21.68
CA GLY A 266 -5.02 1.15 20.60
C GLY A 266 -4.73 2.29 19.61
N CYS A 267 -5.37 3.45 19.77
CA CYS A 267 -5.29 4.56 18.80
C CYS A 267 -3.86 5.05 18.58
N GLU A 268 -3.06 5.19 19.65
CA GLU A 268 -1.67 5.65 19.51
C GLU A 268 -0.77 4.61 18.84
N LEU A 269 -1.00 3.31 19.08
CA LEU A 269 -0.25 2.24 18.45
C LEU A 269 -0.60 2.11 16.95
N ALA A 270 -1.81 2.52 16.55
CA ALA A 270 -2.27 2.44 15.16
C ALA A 270 -1.41 3.27 14.20
N ASP A 271 -0.88 4.40 14.66
CA ASP A 271 0.04 5.28 13.91
C ASP A 271 1.38 4.60 13.55
N PHE A 272 1.69 3.49 14.23
CA PHE A 272 2.85 2.65 14.02
C PHE A 272 2.51 1.36 13.26
N SER A 273 1.35 1.30 12.57
CA SER A 273 1.05 0.15 11.72
C SER A 273 2.10 0.03 10.61
N GLY A 274 2.62 -1.18 10.41
CA GLY A 274 3.72 -1.44 9.50
C GLY A 274 4.22 -2.88 9.61
N TYR A 275 5.11 -3.24 8.68
CA TYR A 275 5.84 -4.50 8.68
C TYR A 275 7.33 -4.20 8.95
N TYR A 276 7.85 -4.74 10.05
CA TYR A 276 9.16 -4.45 10.61
C TYR A 276 10.05 -5.70 10.50
N PRO A 277 10.73 -5.92 9.37
CA PRO A 277 11.79 -6.92 9.32
C PRO A 277 12.83 -6.58 10.40
N PHE A 278 13.27 -7.59 11.13
CA PHE A 278 14.28 -7.41 12.17
C PHE A 278 15.32 -8.53 12.12
N GLN A 279 16.46 -8.26 12.75
CA GLN A 279 17.50 -9.25 13.00
C GLN A 279 17.77 -9.30 14.50
N PHE A 280 18.18 -10.47 14.98
CA PHE A 280 18.74 -10.62 16.32
C PHE A 280 20.20 -10.16 16.30
N ASP A 281 20.68 -9.55 17.39
CA ASP A 281 22.07 -9.09 17.53
C ASP A 281 23.12 -10.24 17.44
N ILE A 282 22.69 -11.50 17.35
CA ILE A 282 23.56 -12.67 17.16
C ILE A 282 23.57 -13.02 15.67
N GLU A 283 24.69 -12.78 15.01
CA GLU A 283 24.95 -12.77 13.54
C GLU A 283 24.57 -14.02 12.71
N THR A 284 23.91 -15.04 13.26
CA THR A 284 23.88 -16.37 12.65
C THR A 284 22.61 -16.80 11.92
N LEU A 285 21.60 -15.94 11.73
CA LEU A 285 20.44 -16.36 10.94
C LEU A 285 20.02 -15.30 9.92
N GLN A 286 20.03 -15.73 8.65
CA GLN A 286 19.24 -15.15 7.55
C GLN A 286 17.73 -15.35 7.83
N SER A 287 17.27 -15.05 9.02
CA SER A 287 15.86 -15.20 9.38
C SER A 287 15.09 -14.05 8.76
N ARG A 288 14.00 -14.37 8.06
CA ARG A 288 13.00 -13.39 7.59
C ARG A 288 12.10 -12.98 8.77
N SER A 289 12.71 -12.72 9.92
CA SER A 289 12.00 -12.39 11.15
C SER A 289 11.33 -11.04 11.01
N PHE A 290 10.15 -10.90 11.59
CA PHE A 290 9.41 -9.65 11.54
C PHE A 290 8.49 -9.46 12.74
N VAL A 291 8.24 -8.19 13.05
CA VAL A 291 7.06 -7.75 13.79
C VAL A 291 6.14 -7.07 12.79
N SER A 292 4.85 -7.35 12.85
CA SER A 292 3.82 -6.65 12.06
C SER A 292 2.81 -6.04 13.01
N ILE A 293 2.49 -4.77 12.80
CA ILE A 293 1.47 -4.04 13.55
C ILE A 293 0.43 -3.62 12.51
N GLN A 294 -0.82 -4.05 12.67
CA GLN A 294 -1.88 -3.73 11.72
C GLN A 294 -3.09 -3.20 12.46
N ALA A 295 -3.35 -1.90 12.30
CA ALA A 295 -4.57 -1.28 12.74
C ALA A 295 -5.71 -1.47 11.74
N GLN A 296 -6.90 -1.64 12.28
CA GLN A 296 -8.17 -1.51 11.59
C GLN A 296 -9.09 -0.60 12.41
N TYR A 297 -9.93 0.16 11.73
CA TYR A 297 -10.88 1.11 12.29
C TYR A 297 -12.27 0.56 12.02
N ALA A 298 -13.15 0.57 13.02
CA ALA A 298 -14.56 0.27 12.80
C ALA A 298 -15.44 1.37 13.38
N THR A 299 -16.28 1.94 12.53
CA THR A 299 -17.34 2.87 12.96
C THR A 299 -18.61 2.05 13.24
N LEU A 300 -18.87 1.74 14.52
CA LEU A 300 -19.99 0.86 14.91
C LEU A 300 -21.35 1.57 14.96
N LEU A 301 -21.37 2.89 15.19
CA LEU A 301 -22.59 3.67 15.33
C LEU A 301 -22.63 4.79 14.27
N PRO A 302 -23.57 4.73 13.31
CA PRO A 302 -23.72 5.78 12.30
C PRO A 302 -23.94 7.16 12.93
N GLY A 303 -23.05 8.12 12.64
CA GLY A 303 -23.17 9.50 13.11
C GLY A 303 -22.56 9.79 14.48
N THR A 304 -21.80 8.85 15.05
CA THR A 304 -20.89 9.12 16.17
C THR A 304 -19.44 9.14 15.66
N ASP A 305 -18.59 10.00 16.23
CA ASP A 305 -17.14 10.00 15.97
C ASP A 305 -16.41 8.93 16.81
N TRP A 306 -17.10 7.85 17.19
CA TRP A 306 -16.52 6.78 18.00
C TRP A 306 -15.95 5.70 17.08
N ASP A 307 -14.67 5.85 16.76
CA ASP A 307 -13.91 4.82 16.06
C ASP A 307 -13.33 3.84 17.07
N LEU A 308 -13.63 2.56 16.86
CA LEU A 308 -12.93 1.50 17.56
C LEU A 308 -11.70 1.13 16.74
N ASN A 309 -10.54 1.27 17.37
CA ASN A 309 -9.26 0.85 16.83
C ASN A 309 -8.96 -0.57 17.30
N PHE A 310 -8.60 -1.44 16.35
CA PHE A 310 -8.11 -2.78 16.66
C PHE A 310 -6.72 -2.89 16.09
N VAL A 311 -5.77 -3.27 16.93
CA VAL A 311 -4.39 -3.44 16.50
C VAL A 311 -4.02 -4.90 16.68
N ALA A 312 -3.78 -5.58 15.56
CA ALA A 312 -3.17 -6.90 15.53
C ALA A 312 -1.65 -6.73 15.55
N ILE A 313 -0.98 -7.44 16.46
CA ILE A 313 0.47 -7.49 16.61
C ILE A 313 0.90 -8.92 16.32
N SER A 314 1.65 -9.10 15.24
CA SER A 314 2.13 -10.42 14.81
C SER A 314 3.64 -10.47 14.84
N ILE A 315 4.18 -11.63 15.21
CA ILE A 315 5.61 -11.84 15.35
C ILE A 315 5.98 -13.17 14.71
N SER A 316 7.03 -13.12 13.88
CA SER A 316 7.72 -14.29 13.38
C SER A 316 9.20 -14.16 13.69
N THR A 317 9.76 -15.12 14.42
CA THR A 317 11.21 -15.13 14.73
C THR A 317 12.01 -15.92 13.71
N ASP A 318 11.37 -16.74 12.88
CA ASP A 318 12.01 -17.61 11.89
C ASP A 318 11.63 -17.26 10.42
N GLY A 319 10.62 -16.43 10.22
CA GLY A 319 10.07 -16.10 8.90
C GLY A 319 9.25 -17.23 8.26
N ILE A 320 8.91 -18.26 9.03
CA ILE A 320 8.18 -19.46 8.58
C ILE A 320 6.87 -19.60 9.36
N ASN A 321 6.91 -19.38 10.68
CA ASN A 321 5.77 -19.45 11.58
C ASN A 321 5.53 -18.08 12.20
N SER A 322 4.27 -17.75 12.46
CA SER A 322 3.90 -16.50 13.12
C SER A 322 2.90 -16.75 14.24
N GLN A 323 3.01 -15.92 15.26
CA GLN A 323 2.01 -15.78 16.31
C GLN A 323 1.45 -14.36 16.26
N ALA A 324 0.15 -14.22 16.49
CA ALA A 324 -0.54 -12.96 16.44
C ALA A 324 -1.34 -12.75 17.73
N TYR A 325 -1.45 -11.49 18.14
CA TYR A 325 -2.17 -11.06 19.32
C TYR A 325 -2.95 -9.79 19.00
N TYR A 326 -4.15 -9.65 19.56
CA TYR A 326 -4.77 -8.33 19.61
C TYR A 326 -4.23 -7.54 20.79
N PHE A 327 -3.99 -6.25 20.58
CA PHE A 327 -3.64 -5.35 21.66
C PHE A 327 -4.72 -5.37 22.75
N ASN A 328 -4.32 -5.65 23.98
CA ASN A 328 -5.21 -5.72 25.13
C ASN A 328 -4.68 -4.79 26.24
N PRO A 329 -5.37 -3.68 26.58
CA PRO A 329 -4.90 -2.72 27.58
C PRO A 329 -4.76 -3.30 29.00
N PHE A 330 -5.39 -4.44 29.28
CA PHE A 330 -5.34 -5.06 30.59
C PHE A 330 -4.08 -5.91 30.80
N THR A 331 -3.44 -6.35 29.71
CA THR A 331 -2.25 -7.21 29.74
C THR A 331 -1.06 -6.63 28.97
N MET A 332 -1.28 -5.55 28.22
CA MET A 332 -0.30 -4.86 27.39
C MET A 332 -0.39 -3.34 27.62
N SER A 333 0.67 -2.62 27.31
CA SER A 333 0.66 -1.15 27.31
C SER A 333 1.38 -0.59 26.09
N PHE A 334 0.92 0.56 25.61
CA PHE A 334 1.65 1.38 24.66
C PHE A 334 1.70 2.80 25.17
N LYS A 335 2.90 3.30 25.48
CA LYS A 335 3.07 4.66 26.00
C LYS A 335 4.45 5.19 25.63
N ASP A 336 4.52 6.45 25.23
CA ASP A 336 5.78 7.13 24.88
C ASP A 336 6.58 6.34 23.81
N GLY A 337 5.84 5.71 22.87
CA GLY A 337 6.39 4.85 21.82
C GLY A 337 6.84 3.46 22.29
N ILE A 338 6.63 3.08 23.54
CA ILE A 338 7.04 1.78 24.09
C ILE A 338 5.83 0.84 24.13
N LEU A 339 5.91 -0.26 23.38
CA LEU A 339 5.00 -1.40 23.45
C LEU A 339 5.55 -2.43 24.43
N ASP A 340 4.79 -2.71 25.49
CA ASP A 340 5.12 -3.70 26.50
C ASP A 340 4.05 -4.80 26.53
N MET A 341 4.46 -6.05 26.31
CA MET A 341 3.61 -7.25 26.34
C MET A 341 4.28 -8.29 27.26
N PRO A 342 4.17 -8.12 28.59
CA PRO A 342 4.93 -8.91 29.58
C PRO A 342 4.63 -10.41 29.54
N GLU A 343 3.38 -10.80 29.29
CA GLU A 343 2.99 -12.21 29.19
C GLU A 343 3.64 -12.92 28.00
N GLN A 344 3.95 -12.18 26.94
CA GLN A 344 4.62 -12.68 25.73
C GLN A 344 6.13 -12.39 25.75
N ASN A 345 6.65 -11.77 26.83
CA ASN A 345 8.06 -11.38 26.97
C ASN A 345 8.57 -10.50 25.81
N ILE A 346 7.75 -9.51 25.43
CA ILE A 346 8.06 -8.54 24.36
C ILE A 346 8.10 -7.14 24.95
N HIS A 347 9.14 -6.40 24.61
CA HIS A 347 9.32 -5.01 25.00
C HIS A 347 9.97 -4.25 23.84
N LEU A 348 9.24 -3.35 23.19
CA LEU A 348 9.66 -2.69 21.94
C LEU A 348 9.50 -1.17 22.04
N GLN A 349 10.56 -0.44 21.74
CA GLN A 349 10.50 0.99 21.44
C GLN A 349 10.29 1.18 19.94
N LEU A 350 9.25 1.92 19.60
CA LEU A 350 8.94 2.44 18.27
C LEU A 350 9.27 3.94 18.25
N THR A 351 9.94 4.39 17.21
CA THR A 351 10.32 5.80 17.04
C THR A 351 10.10 6.23 15.61
N ARG A 352 9.19 7.17 15.40
CA ARG A 352 8.93 7.75 14.09
C ARG A 352 10.04 8.75 13.75
N LYS A 353 10.82 8.42 12.73
CA LYS A 353 11.93 9.23 12.20
C LYS A 353 12.24 8.77 10.79
N TYR A 354 12.14 9.68 9.82
CA TYR A 354 12.60 9.38 8.46
C TYR A 354 14.11 9.13 8.43
N ASP A 355 14.52 7.98 7.92
CA ASP A 355 15.92 7.64 7.68
C ASP A 355 16.20 7.61 6.17
N PRO A 356 16.96 8.59 5.63
CA PRO A 356 17.24 8.65 4.21
C PRO A 356 18.11 7.49 3.70
N ALA A 357 18.81 6.75 4.59
CA ALA A 357 19.69 5.65 4.17
C ALA A 357 18.90 4.43 3.67
N ASN A 358 17.71 4.19 4.21
CA ASN A 358 16.86 3.04 3.88
C ASN A 358 15.40 3.43 3.56
N GLY A 359 15.06 4.72 3.64
CA GLY A 359 13.71 5.23 3.40
C GLY A 359 12.69 4.87 4.48
N SER A 360 13.12 4.35 5.63
CA SER A 360 12.22 3.99 6.72
C SER A 360 11.60 5.22 7.38
N LEU A 361 10.42 5.04 7.96
CA LEU A 361 9.67 6.06 8.69
C LEU A 361 9.59 5.78 10.18
N VAL A 362 9.67 4.51 10.57
CA VAL A 362 9.68 4.09 11.96
C VAL A 362 10.83 3.12 12.18
N GLN A 363 11.59 3.38 13.22
CA GLN A 363 12.59 2.49 13.78
C GLN A 363 12.00 1.72 14.96
N MET A 364 12.33 0.43 15.04
CA MET A 364 11.94 -0.47 16.11
C MET A 364 13.19 -1.04 16.78
N SER A 365 13.24 -1.02 18.09
CA SER A 365 14.30 -1.66 18.87
C SER A 365 13.73 -2.21 20.17
N GLY A 366 14.39 -3.19 20.78
CA GLY A 366 13.93 -3.74 22.06
C GLY A 366 14.29 -5.21 22.20
N THR A 367 13.42 -5.97 22.85
CA THR A 367 13.62 -7.39 23.10
C THR A 367 12.38 -8.23 22.82
N ILE A 368 12.60 -9.42 22.26
CA ILE A 368 11.61 -10.50 22.17
C ILE A 368 12.23 -11.73 22.84
N ASN A 369 11.54 -12.31 23.81
CA ASN A 369 12.05 -13.44 24.60
C ASN A 369 13.43 -13.16 25.24
N GLY A 370 13.67 -11.91 25.65
CA GLY A 370 14.95 -11.44 26.20
C GLY A 370 16.09 -11.27 25.18
N GLN A 371 15.87 -11.57 23.90
CA GLN A 371 16.85 -11.35 22.84
C GLN A 371 16.66 -9.97 22.22
N LYS A 372 17.76 -9.23 22.06
CA LYS A 372 17.74 -7.90 21.45
C LYS A 372 17.46 -7.97 19.97
N ILE A 373 16.64 -7.04 19.50
CA ILE A 373 16.29 -6.89 18.09
C ILE A 373 16.34 -5.43 17.66
N THR A 374 16.61 -5.24 16.37
CA THR A 374 16.42 -3.96 15.68
C THR A 374 15.74 -4.21 14.34
N GLY A 375 14.83 -3.32 13.98
CA GLY A 375 14.08 -3.37 12.73
C GLY A 375 13.57 -2.00 12.35
N SER A 376 13.00 -1.89 11.15
CA SER A 376 12.44 -0.62 10.68
C SER A 376 11.35 -0.88 9.66
N THR A 377 10.51 0.10 9.39
CA THR A 377 9.47 -0.01 8.35
C THR A 377 9.43 1.25 7.48
N PRO A 378 9.32 1.12 6.15
CA PRO A 378 9.00 2.24 5.26
C PRO A 378 7.50 2.43 5.10
N PHE A 379 6.65 1.54 5.64
CA PHE A 379 5.21 1.66 5.48
C PHE A 379 4.68 2.88 6.26
N ASN A 380 3.72 3.57 5.65
CA ASN A 380 2.96 4.64 6.29
C ASN A 380 1.47 4.30 6.20
N PRO A 381 0.73 4.28 7.33
CA PRO A 381 -0.71 4.12 7.29
C PRO A 381 -1.34 5.36 6.63
N VAL A 382 -2.26 5.15 5.68
CA VAL A 382 -2.94 6.25 4.97
C VAL A 382 -4.37 6.38 5.48
N PRO A 383 -4.79 7.54 5.99
CA PRO A 383 -6.18 7.75 6.44
C PRO A 383 -7.15 7.72 5.27
N LEU A 384 -8.41 7.35 5.52
CA LEU A 384 -9.43 7.32 4.46
C LEU A 384 -9.62 8.72 3.86
N SER A 385 -9.50 9.78 4.68
CA SER A 385 -9.59 11.16 4.22
C SER A 385 -8.57 11.55 3.15
N ALA A 386 -7.45 10.82 3.02
CA ALA A 386 -6.46 11.06 1.97
C ALA A 386 -7.02 10.80 0.56
N PHE A 387 -8.11 10.04 0.46
CA PHE A 387 -8.82 9.74 -0.79
C PHE A 387 -10.02 10.66 -1.05
N THR A 388 -10.16 11.75 -0.28
CA THR A 388 -11.13 12.81 -0.57
C THR A 388 -10.76 13.59 -1.83
N GLY A 389 -11.74 14.19 -2.49
CA GLY A 389 -11.51 14.91 -3.75
C GLY A 389 -12.76 14.94 -4.63
N GLN A 390 -12.55 14.78 -5.94
CA GLN A 390 -13.68 14.60 -6.88
C GLN A 390 -14.37 13.25 -6.63
N PRO A 391 -15.70 13.17 -6.78
CA PRO A 391 -16.40 11.89 -6.77
C PRO A 391 -15.82 10.96 -7.84
N LEU A 392 -15.49 9.74 -7.44
CA LEU A 392 -15.02 8.70 -8.33
C LEU A 392 -16.20 8.16 -9.13
N THR A 393 -16.04 8.00 -10.44
CA THR A 393 -17.11 7.54 -11.33
C THR A 393 -16.62 6.53 -12.36
N ASN A 394 -17.56 5.81 -12.99
CA ASN A 394 -17.27 4.95 -14.13
C ASN A 394 -18.33 5.06 -15.24
N ARG A 395 -18.05 4.42 -16.38
CA ARG A 395 -18.95 4.41 -17.54
C ARG A 395 -20.26 3.62 -17.31
N LEU A 396 -20.32 2.81 -16.26
CA LEU A 396 -21.52 2.07 -15.86
C LEU A 396 -22.47 2.93 -14.99
N GLY A 397 -22.02 4.12 -14.58
CA GLY A 397 -22.79 5.04 -13.75
C GLY A 397 -22.57 4.86 -12.25
N ASP A 398 -21.64 3.99 -11.83
CA ASP A 398 -21.27 3.91 -10.42
C ASP A 398 -20.62 5.21 -9.98
N ARG A 399 -20.89 5.61 -8.73
CA ARG A 399 -20.37 6.82 -8.11
C ARG A 399 -19.97 6.56 -6.67
N LEU A 400 -18.75 6.93 -6.33
CA LEU A 400 -18.21 6.84 -4.98
C LEU A 400 -17.65 8.20 -4.56
N ALA A 401 -18.02 8.69 -3.38
CA ALA A 401 -17.38 9.86 -2.77
C ALA A 401 -16.88 9.50 -1.38
N VAL A 402 -15.62 9.83 -1.08
CA VAL A 402 -15.10 9.75 0.28
C VAL A 402 -15.49 11.04 0.99
N ASN A 403 -16.22 10.93 2.09
CA ASN A 403 -16.79 12.09 2.78
C ASN A 403 -15.90 12.57 3.96
N GLY A 404 -14.86 11.82 4.31
CA GLY A 404 -13.97 12.08 5.44
C GLY A 404 -13.31 10.77 5.92
N GLU A 405 -12.94 10.72 7.20
CA GLU A 405 -12.26 9.55 7.80
C GLU A 405 -13.15 8.31 7.91
N ASN A 406 -14.46 8.51 8.13
CA ASN A 406 -15.32 7.45 8.66
C ASN A 406 -16.55 7.17 7.79
N SER A 407 -16.63 7.75 6.59
CA SER A 407 -17.78 7.49 5.72
C SER A 407 -17.49 7.72 4.24
N VAL A 408 -18.25 6.98 3.43
CA VAL A 408 -18.28 7.10 1.98
C VAL A 408 -19.72 7.17 1.50
N THR A 409 -19.95 7.83 0.37
CA THR A 409 -21.24 7.79 -0.33
C THR A 409 -21.07 6.92 -1.57
N TYR A 410 -21.75 5.78 -1.65
CA TYR A 410 -21.69 4.87 -2.79
C TYR A 410 -23.07 4.74 -3.46
N ASN A 411 -23.16 5.06 -4.74
CA ASN A 411 -24.39 5.05 -5.54
C ASN A 411 -25.58 5.79 -4.89
N GLY A 412 -25.28 6.87 -4.14
CA GLY A 412 -26.25 7.70 -3.43
C GLY A 412 -26.47 7.33 -1.97
N ASP A 413 -26.01 6.15 -1.54
CA ASP A 413 -26.15 5.67 -0.17
C ASP A 413 -24.96 6.12 0.68
N ASN A 414 -25.25 6.77 1.81
CA ASN A 414 -24.22 7.17 2.77
C ASN A 414 -23.88 5.99 3.69
N VAL A 415 -22.70 5.42 3.48
CA VAL A 415 -22.16 4.28 4.22
C VAL A 415 -21.35 4.79 5.41
N LYS A 416 -21.84 4.52 6.62
CA LYS A 416 -21.24 5.00 7.89
C LYS A 416 -20.84 3.88 8.87
N SER A 417 -21.10 2.63 8.51
CA SER A 417 -20.69 1.47 9.33
C SER A 417 -19.67 0.67 8.54
N ILE A 418 -18.44 1.20 8.56
CA ILE A 418 -17.33 0.74 7.76
C ILE A 418 -16.26 0.11 8.64
N ILE A 419 -15.48 -0.78 8.03
CA ILE A 419 -14.18 -1.23 8.52
C ILE A 419 -13.15 -0.64 7.58
N TYR A 420 -12.11 0.01 8.09
CA TYR A 420 -11.01 0.55 7.28
C TYR A 420 -9.66 0.03 7.75
N VAL A 421 -8.78 -0.35 6.83
CA VAL A 421 -7.40 -0.81 7.10
C VAL A 421 -6.42 0.13 6.40
N PRO A 422 -5.86 1.15 7.09
CA PRO A 422 -5.01 2.17 6.47
C PRO A 422 -3.73 1.67 5.84
N LEU A 423 -3.17 0.55 6.29
CA LEU A 423 -1.94 0.02 5.72
C LEU A 423 -2.15 -0.60 4.33
N MET A 424 -3.41 -0.96 4.03
CA MET A 424 -3.79 -1.65 2.81
C MET A 424 -4.77 -0.84 1.94
N TYR A 425 -5.27 0.29 2.44
CA TYR A 425 -6.24 1.18 1.79
C TYR A 425 -7.59 0.51 1.49
N ILE A 426 -8.02 -0.36 2.40
CA ILE A 426 -9.21 -1.18 2.22
C ILE A 426 -10.31 -0.70 3.13
N LEU A 427 -11.48 -0.48 2.56
CA LEU A 427 -12.72 -0.29 3.28
C LEU A 427 -13.64 -1.49 3.02
N ALA A 428 -14.34 -1.99 4.04
CA ALA A 428 -15.45 -2.91 3.81
C ALA A 428 -16.68 -2.56 4.63
N TYR A 429 -17.85 -2.93 4.13
CA TYR A 429 -19.12 -2.68 4.80
C TYR A 429 -20.21 -3.68 4.37
N PRO A 430 -21.29 -3.84 5.17
CA PRO A 430 -21.44 -3.32 6.53
C PRO A 430 -20.52 -4.03 7.52
N VAL A 431 -20.18 -3.35 8.61
CA VAL A 431 -19.54 -3.99 9.78
C VAL A 431 -20.35 -5.21 10.22
N GLY A 432 -19.68 -6.33 10.51
CA GLY A 432 -20.28 -7.58 10.98
C GLY A 432 -20.31 -8.65 9.90
N ASN A 433 -20.80 -8.27 8.71
CA ASN A 433 -20.89 -9.13 7.55
C ASN A 433 -20.61 -8.32 6.28
N PRO A 434 -19.33 -8.02 6.01
CA PRO A 434 -18.97 -7.17 4.88
C PRO A 434 -19.40 -7.83 3.56
N ASP A 435 -20.26 -7.16 2.81
CA ASP A 435 -20.73 -7.61 1.50
C ASP A 435 -20.12 -6.77 0.36
N VAL A 436 -19.66 -5.58 0.70
CA VAL A 436 -18.96 -4.67 -0.21
C VAL A 436 -17.57 -4.38 0.32
N VAL A 437 -16.58 -4.49 -0.58
CA VAL A 437 -15.17 -4.18 -0.32
C VAL A 437 -14.73 -3.13 -1.32
N MET A 438 -14.09 -2.07 -0.82
CA MET A 438 -13.56 -0.94 -1.57
C MET A 438 -12.06 -0.87 -1.36
N SER A 439 -11.31 -0.95 -2.47
CA SER A 439 -9.86 -0.89 -2.46
C SER A 439 -9.41 0.41 -3.10
N PHE A 440 -8.89 1.32 -2.30
CA PHE A 440 -8.45 2.64 -2.75
C PHE A 440 -6.99 2.62 -3.22
N GLY A 441 -6.69 3.50 -4.16
CA GLY A 441 -5.34 3.70 -4.66
C GLY A 441 -5.27 4.89 -5.61
N THR A 442 -4.21 4.93 -6.39
CA THR A 442 -4.00 5.97 -7.41
C THR A 442 -3.72 5.32 -8.75
N ASP A 443 -4.40 5.78 -9.78
CA ASP A 443 -4.09 5.50 -11.17
C ASP A 443 -3.43 6.75 -11.76
N GLY A 444 -2.27 6.57 -12.39
CA GLY A 444 -1.51 7.70 -12.92
C GLY A 444 -2.33 8.60 -13.86
N ALA A 445 -3.07 8.04 -14.81
CA ALA A 445 -3.85 8.83 -15.77
C ALA A 445 -5.20 9.29 -15.22
N HIS A 446 -5.70 8.62 -14.19
CA HIS A 446 -7.07 8.79 -13.70
C HIS A 446 -7.18 9.39 -12.29
N GLY A 447 -6.06 9.71 -11.64
CA GLY A 447 -6.01 10.27 -10.29
C GLY A 447 -6.32 9.22 -9.22
N THR A 448 -7.00 9.61 -8.15
CA THR A 448 -7.53 8.65 -7.18
C THR A 448 -8.46 7.66 -7.87
N ALA A 449 -8.38 6.40 -7.48
CA ALA A 449 -9.20 5.34 -8.02
C ALA A 449 -9.61 4.36 -6.92
N CYS A 450 -10.73 3.68 -7.14
CA CYS A 450 -11.22 2.67 -6.22
C CYS A 450 -11.80 1.50 -7.01
N ILE A 451 -11.46 0.29 -6.58
CA ILE A 451 -12.21 -0.90 -7.00
C ILE A 451 -13.30 -1.15 -5.99
N VAL A 452 -14.51 -1.40 -6.49
CA VAL A 452 -15.65 -1.78 -5.67
C VAL A 452 -16.02 -3.21 -6.02
N THR A 453 -15.99 -4.08 -5.03
CA THR A 453 -16.53 -5.44 -5.15
C THR A 453 -17.76 -5.57 -4.30
N THR A 454 -18.84 -6.05 -4.92
CA THR A 454 -20.09 -6.40 -4.27
C THR A 454 -20.24 -7.92 -4.19
N LYS A 455 -20.99 -8.38 -3.19
CA LYS A 455 -21.18 -9.81 -2.89
C LYS A 455 -19.86 -10.54 -2.62
N ALA A 456 -18.95 -9.88 -1.90
CA ALA A 456 -17.56 -10.32 -1.72
C ALA A 456 -17.45 -11.75 -1.19
N ASN A 457 -18.36 -12.16 -0.29
CA ASN A 457 -18.37 -13.48 0.32
C ASN A 457 -19.11 -14.56 -0.50
N THR A 458 -19.38 -14.32 -1.78
CA THR A 458 -20.18 -15.23 -2.62
C THR A 458 -19.47 -15.62 -3.92
N PRO A 459 -19.80 -16.78 -4.51
CA PRO A 459 -19.33 -17.15 -5.85
C PRO A 459 -19.78 -16.18 -6.96
N THR A 460 -20.82 -15.38 -6.70
CA THR A 460 -21.40 -14.41 -7.65
C THR A 460 -20.85 -12.99 -7.48
N ARG A 461 -19.65 -12.85 -6.90
CA ARG A 461 -18.96 -11.57 -6.75
C ARG A 461 -18.94 -10.78 -8.05
N ALA A 462 -19.16 -9.48 -7.94
CA ALA A 462 -19.10 -8.54 -9.06
C ALA A 462 -18.17 -7.40 -8.69
N THR A 463 -17.31 -7.01 -9.63
CA THR A 463 -16.28 -5.99 -9.42
C THR A 463 -16.41 -4.90 -10.48
N THR A 464 -16.40 -3.64 -10.04
CA THR A 464 -16.32 -2.46 -10.89
C THR A 464 -15.16 -1.58 -10.40
N THR A 465 -14.68 -0.69 -11.27
CA THR A 465 -13.67 0.31 -10.91
C THR A 465 -14.27 1.69 -11.13
N VAL A 466 -13.95 2.64 -10.25
CA VAL A 466 -14.34 4.05 -10.33
C VAL A 466 -13.10 4.94 -10.19
N TRP A 467 -13.09 6.08 -10.89
CA TRP A 467 -11.94 6.98 -10.97
C TRP A 467 -12.32 8.44 -10.78
N ALA A 468 -11.38 9.25 -10.27
CA ALA A 468 -11.56 10.70 -10.16
C ALA A 468 -11.66 11.37 -11.53
N ILE A 469 -10.83 10.94 -12.48
CA ILE A 469 -10.82 11.43 -13.86
C ILE A 469 -11.25 10.28 -14.79
N PRO A 470 -12.54 10.17 -15.15
CA PRO A 470 -13.02 9.09 -15.99
C PRO A 470 -12.47 9.17 -17.42
N SER A 471 -12.19 8.00 -18.02
CA SER A 471 -11.74 7.84 -19.41
C SER A 471 -12.86 7.87 -20.44
#